data_AF-A0A932MN03-F1
#
_entry.id   AF-A0A932MN03-F1
#
_cell.length_a   1.000
_cell.length_b   1.000
_cell.length_c   1.000
_cell.angle_alpha   90.00
_cell.angle_beta   90.00
_cell.angle_gamma   90.00
#
_symmetry.space_group_name_H-M   'P 1'
#
loop_
_entity.id
_entity.type
_entity.pdbx_description
1 polymer ?
#
loop_
_entity_poly.entity_id
_entity_poly.type
_entity_poly.pdbx_seq_one_letter_code
_entity_poly.pdbx_strand_id
1 'polypeptide(L)'
;MLEPERFLVELTENFGAETQPDGKVRTSRKQLEACAAKAKANVIFSHAKNFEKGIHIPTVSVRRVEKKGKKTETEILFFTFEEKDGAIVSDPAEWGRVPTQIFG
;
A
#
# COMPACT_ATOMS: atom_id res chain seq x y z
N MET A 1 -2.17 -13.98 0.19
CA MET A 1 -3.01 -12.99 0.88
C MET A 1 -2.21 -11.70 0.95
N LEU A 2 -2.80 -10.57 0.57
CA LEU A 2 -2.19 -9.24 0.72
C LEU A 2 -2.37 -8.74 2.16
N GLU A 3 -1.72 -9.42 3.10
CA GLU A 3 -1.74 -9.03 4.51
C GLU A 3 -0.72 -7.91 4.77
N PRO A 4 -1.10 -6.83 5.50
CA PRO A 4 -0.21 -5.69 5.72
C PRO A 4 1.16 -6.07 6.29
N GLU A 5 1.19 -6.86 7.36
CA GLU A 5 2.44 -7.27 8.03
C GLU A 5 3.34 -8.10 7.12
N ARG A 6 2.75 -9.06 6.38
CA ARG A 6 3.50 -9.89 5.45
C ARG A 6 4.05 -9.08 4.27
N PHE A 7 3.27 -8.13 3.78
CA PHE A 7 3.71 -7.24 2.71
C PHE A 7 4.83 -6.31 3.19
N LEU A 8 4.75 -5.81 4.43
CA LEU A 8 5.80 -5.01 5.07
C LEU A 8 7.11 -5.77 5.13
N VAL A 9 7.11 -6.96 5.73
CA VAL A 9 8.30 -7.81 5.86
C VAL A 9 8.91 -8.11 4.50
N GLU A 10 8.09 -8.46 3.53
CA GLU A 10 8.57 -8.73 2.17
C GLU A 10 9.22 -7.48 1.55
N LEU A 11 8.57 -6.33 1.67
CA LEU A 11 9.03 -5.06 1.10
C LEU A 11 10.37 -4.60 1.72
N THR A 12 10.56 -4.76 3.03
CA THR A 12 11.79 -4.35 3.73
C THR A 12 12.92 -5.36 3.56
N GLU A 13 12.64 -6.66 3.70
CA GLU A 13 13.70 -7.69 3.68
C GLU A 13 14.17 -8.06 2.27
N ASN A 14 13.30 -7.95 1.25
CA ASN A 14 13.59 -8.49 -0.09
C ASN A 14 13.59 -7.44 -1.20
N PHE A 15 12.98 -6.27 -0.96
CA PHE A 15 12.87 -5.21 -1.98
C PHE A 15 13.54 -3.91 -1.56
N GLY A 16 14.25 -3.90 -0.43
CA GLY A 16 15.13 -2.81 -0.02
C GLY A 16 14.42 -1.54 0.43
N ALA A 17 13.16 -1.64 0.88
CA ALA A 17 12.55 -0.55 1.63
C ALA A 17 13.19 -0.45 3.02
N GLU A 18 13.26 0.77 3.54
CA GLU A 18 13.94 1.07 4.80
C GLU A 18 12.91 1.43 5.87
N THR A 19 12.99 0.78 7.03
CA THR A 19 12.25 1.21 8.22
C THR A 19 13.00 2.37 8.88
N GLN A 20 12.32 3.50 8.99
CA GLN A 20 12.82 4.72 9.62
C GLN A 20 12.72 4.62 11.16
N PRO A 21 13.48 5.43 11.91
CA PRO A 21 13.48 5.39 13.37
C PRO A 21 12.12 5.69 14.02
N ASP A 22 11.23 6.39 13.30
CA ASP A 22 9.87 6.70 13.73
C ASP A 22 8.86 5.58 13.39
N GLY A 23 9.33 4.44 12.88
CA GLY A 23 8.50 3.30 12.51
C GLY A 23 7.91 3.38 11.10
N LYS A 24 8.05 4.51 10.39
CA LYS A 24 7.60 4.65 9.01
C LYS A 24 8.48 3.84 8.07
N VAL A 25 7.94 3.51 6.90
CA VAL A 25 8.68 2.83 5.84
C VAL A 25 8.93 3.79 4.70
N ARG A 26 10.20 3.95 4.37
CA ARG A 26 10.66 4.64 3.17
C ARG A 26 10.84 3.62 2.06
N THR A 27 10.16 3.83 0.95
CA THR A 27 10.19 2.97 -0.23
C THR A 27 10.14 3.83 -1.50
N SER A 28 10.06 3.18 -2.64
CA SER A 28 9.91 3.82 -3.94
C SER A 28 8.89 3.08 -4.77
N ARG A 29 8.39 3.74 -5.81
CA ARG A 29 7.43 3.14 -6.74
C ARG A 29 7.93 1.82 -7.32
N LYS A 30 9.20 1.76 -7.72
CA LYS A 30 9.83 0.57 -8.29
C LYS A 30 9.87 -0.59 -7.30
N GLN A 31 10.17 -0.32 -6.03
CA GLN A 31 10.22 -1.35 -4.98
C GLN A 31 8.83 -1.89 -4.65
N LEU A 32 7.83 -1.00 -4.55
CA LEU A 32 6.43 -1.38 -4.37
C LEU A 32 5.93 -2.24 -5.54
N GLU A 33 6.21 -1.83 -6.78
CA GLU A 33 5.83 -2.57 -7.99
C GLU A 33 6.48 -3.95 -8.03
N ALA A 34 7.77 -4.06 -7.70
CA ALA A 34 8.48 -5.33 -7.62
C ALA A 34 7.92 -6.26 -6.54
N CYS A 35 7.66 -5.74 -5.33
CA CYS A 35 7.05 -6.48 -4.23
C CYS A 35 5.64 -6.97 -4.60
N ALA A 36 4.80 -6.08 -5.13
CA ALA A 36 3.46 -6.41 -5.58
C ALA A 36 3.46 -7.48 -6.68
N ALA A 37 4.41 -7.42 -7.63
CA ALA A 37 4.54 -8.42 -8.69
C ALA A 37 4.82 -9.83 -8.13
N LYS A 38 5.63 -9.97 -7.07
CA LYS A 38 5.83 -11.25 -6.35
C LYS A 38 4.52 -11.79 -5.80
N ALA A 39 3.65 -10.91 -5.33
CA ALA A 39 2.31 -11.24 -4.85
C ALA A 39 1.26 -11.38 -5.97
N LYS A 40 1.63 -11.32 -7.25
CA LYS A 40 0.71 -11.27 -8.42
C LYS A 40 -0.31 -10.12 -8.31
N ALA A 41 0.13 -9.01 -7.74
CA ALA A 41 -0.65 -7.80 -7.52
C ALA A 41 -0.10 -6.64 -8.38
N ASN A 42 -0.93 -5.63 -8.57
CA ASN A 42 -0.57 -4.39 -9.27
C ASN A 42 -0.62 -3.21 -8.29
N VAL A 43 0.32 -2.28 -8.43
CA VAL A 43 0.35 -1.03 -7.67
C VAL A 43 -0.35 0.07 -8.44
N ILE A 44 -1.27 0.76 -7.78
CA ILE A 44 -2.03 1.88 -8.34
C ILE A 44 -1.88 3.06 -7.38
N PHE A 45 -1.36 4.16 -7.92
CA PHE A 45 -1.28 5.45 -7.23
C PHE A 45 -2.56 6.22 -7.51
N SER A 46 -3.21 6.69 -6.46
CA SER A 46 -4.48 7.41 -6.53
C SER A 46 -4.58 8.40 -5.38
N HIS A 47 -5.74 9.04 -5.27
CA HIS A 47 -6.04 9.86 -4.12
C HIS A 47 -7.38 9.44 -3.53
N ALA A 48 -7.38 9.12 -2.24
CA ALA A 48 -8.57 8.88 -1.47
C ALA A 48 -9.25 10.22 -1.18
N LYS A 49 -10.57 10.27 -1.42
CA LYS A 49 -11.40 11.46 -1.16
C LYS A 49 -12.56 11.10 -0.26
N ASN A 50 -12.72 11.82 0.85
CA ASN A 50 -13.96 11.85 1.62
C ASN A 50 -14.62 13.20 1.39
N PHE A 51 -15.66 13.24 0.57
CA PHE A 51 -16.36 14.49 0.21
C PHE A 51 -17.12 15.10 1.39
N GLU A 52 -17.68 14.28 2.28
CA GLU A 52 -18.42 14.76 3.45
C GLU A 52 -17.50 15.43 4.47
N LYS A 53 -16.27 14.91 4.64
CA LYS A 53 -15.26 15.46 5.54
C LYS A 53 -14.30 16.46 4.88
N GLY A 54 -14.40 16.68 3.56
CA GLY A 54 -13.47 17.53 2.81
C GLY A 54 -12.02 17.01 2.77
N ILE A 55 -11.81 15.72 2.98
CA ILE A 55 -10.47 15.11 3.09
C ILE A 55 -10.02 14.61 1.71
N HIS A 56 -8.78 14.92 1.35
CA HIS A 56 -8.13 14.43 0.13
C HIS A 56 -6.70 14.01 0.43
N ILE A 57 -6.39 12.71 0.32
CA ILE A 57 -5.11 12.14 0.76
C ILE A 57 -4.51 11.29 -0.38
N PRO A 58 -3.23 11.49 -0.74
CA PRO A 58 -2.52 10.57 -1.62
C PRO A 58 -2.49 9.15 -1.05
N THR A 59 -2.88 8.18 -1.86
CA THR A 59 -2.94 6.76 -1.48
C THR A 59 -2.32 5.88 -2.53
N VAL A 60 -1.66 4.82 -2.08
CA VAL A 60 -1.29 3.70 -2.93
C VAL A 60 -2.23 2.55 -2.64
N SER A 61 -2.61 1.82 -3.68
CA SER A 61 -3.36 0.58 -3.57
C SER A 61 -2.64 -0.55 -4.29
N VAL A 62 -2.42 -1.65 -3.58
CA VAL A 62 -1.87 -2.89 -4.12
C VAL A 62 -3.05 -3.84 -4.31
N ARG A 63 -3.36 -4.15 -5.57
CA ARG A 63 -4.55 -4.93 -5.93
C ARG A 63 -4.16 -6.24 -6.59
N ARG A 64 -4.62 -7.35 -6.02
CA ARG A 64 -4.52 -8.71 -6.57
C ARG A 64 -5.90 -9.17 -7.03
N VAL A 65 -5.99 -9.72 -8.24
CA VAL A 65 -7.21 -10.30 -8.78
C VAL A 65 -6.93 -11.74 -9.19
N GLU A 66 -7.65 -12.69 -8.59
CA GLU A 66 -7.52 -14.12 -8.89
C GLU A 66 -8.85 -14.70 -9.35
N LYS A 67 -8.82 -15.47 -10.43
CA LYS A 67 -9.98 -16.25 -10.89
C LYS A 67 -9.88 -17.67 -10.31
N LYS A 68 -10.80 -18.03 -9.41
CA LYS A 68 -10.97 -19.39 -8.89
C LYS A 68 -12.23 -20.02 -9.50
N GLY A 69 -12.05 -20.69 -10.64
CA GLY A 69 -13.17 -21.25 -11.41
C GLY A 69 -14.12 -20.16 -11.91
N LYS A 70 -15.39 -20.20 -11.47
CA LYS A 70 -16.40 -19.18 -11.80
C LYS A 70 -16.35 -17.93 -10.90
N LYS A 71 -15.58 -17.96 -9.81
CA LYS A 71 -15.48 -16.83 -8.87
C LYS A 71 -14.24 -16.00 -9.16
N THR A 72 -14.38 -14.68 -9.07
CA THR A 72 -13.25 -13.75 -9.09
C THR A 72 -13.07 -13.22 -7.68
N GLU A 73 -11.91 -13.46 -7.08
CA GLU A 73 -11.51 -12.90 -5.80
C GLU A 73 -10.63 -11.68 -6.04
N THR A 74 -10.90 -10.59 -5.33
CA THR A 74 -10.10 -9.36 -5.38
C THR A 74 -9.64 -9.04 -3.97
N GLU A 75 -8.32 -8.91 -3.81
CA GLU A 75 -7.70 -8.40 -2.59
C GLU A 75 -7.12 -7.02 -2.88
N ILE A 76 -7.31 -6.07 -1.96
CA ILE A 76 -6.74 -4.73 -2.07
C ILE A 76 -6.14 -4.37 -0.72
N LEU A 77 -4.88 -3.94 -0.75
CA LEU A 77 -4.18 -3.32 0.38
C LEU A 77 -3.97 -1.86 0.05
N PHE A 78 -4.50 -0.96 0.88
CA PHE A 78 -4.30 0.48 0.77
C PHE A 78 -3.33 0.95 1.83
N PHE A 79 -2.60 2.02 1.49
CA PHE A 79 -1.81 2.77 2.44
C PHE A 79 -1.72 4.22 2.00
N THR A 80 -1.74 5.12 2.97
CA THR A 80 -1.50 6.55 2.74
C THR A 80 -0.01 6.79 2.66
N PHE A 81 0.41 7.80 1.90
CA PHE A 81 1.82 8.08 1.75
C PHE A 81 2.11 9.57 1.62
N GLU A 82 3.32 9.93 1.99
CA GLU A 82 3.95 11.22 1.72
C GLU A 82 5.06 11.02 0.69
N GLU A 83 5.19 11.93 -0.28
CA GLU A 83 6.38 11.97 -1.13
C GLU A 83 7.43 12.90 -0.50
N LYS A 84 8.62 12.37 -0.22
CA LYS A 84 9.77 13.13 0.33
C LYS A 84 11.02 12.80 -0.47
N ASP A 85 11.60 13.79 -1.13
CA ASP A 85 12.82 13.66 -1.94
C ASP A 85 12.76 12.52 -2.98
N GLY A 86 11.60 12.36 -3.63
CA GLY A 86 11.36 11.30 -4.62
C GLY A 86 11.15 9.90 -4.01
N ALA A 87 11.12 9.78 -2.69
CA ALA A 87 10.76 8.56 -1.97
C ALA A 87 9.32 8.61 -1.47
N ILE A 88 8.71 7.44 -1.37
CA ILE A 88 7.39 7.22 -0.79
C ILE A 88 7.61 6.87 0.68
N VAL A 89 7.01 7.62 1.58
CA VAL A 89 7.05 7.35 3.02
C VAL A 89 5.65 7.04 3.50
N SER A 90 5.47 5.93 4.21
CA SER A 90 4.16 5.48 4.69
C SER A 90 4.27 4.88 6.09
N ASP A 91 3.23 5.03 6.90
CA ASP A 91 3.14 4.40 8.22
C ASP A 91 2.46 3.03 8.11
N PRO A 92 3.17 1.91 8.39
CA PRO A 92 2.59 0.58 8.33
C PRO A 92 1.38 0.36 9.25
N ALA A 93 1.24 1.13 10.33
CA ALA A 93 0.08 1.04 11.22
C ALA A 93 -1.23 1.50 10.55
N GLU A 94 -1.14 2.34 9.52
CA GLU A 94 -2.27 2.86 8.76
C GLU A 94 -2.60 2.00 7.52
N TRP A 95 -1.89 0.88 7.33
CA TRP A 95 -2.10 0.00 6.19
C TRP A 95 -3.32 -0.88 6.39
N GLY A 96 -4.18 -0.99 5.37
CA GLY A 96 -5.39 -1.78 5.49
C GLY A 96 -6.23 -1.82 4.23
N ARG A 97 -7.33 -2.58 4.26
CA ARG A 97 -8.27 -2.68 3.14
C ARG A 97 -9.06 -1.39 2.91
N VAL A 98 -9.11 -0.54 3.92
CA VAL A 98 -9.79 0.75 3.89
C VAL A 98 -8.92 1.70 4.72
N PRO A 99 -8.40 2.79 4.14
CA PRO A 99 -7.54 3.72 4.88
C PRO A 99 -8.26 4.30 6.11
N THR A 100 -7.68 4.13 7.30
CA THR A 100 -8.19 4.63 8.59
C THR A 100 -8.41 6.14 8.59
N GLN A 101 -7.50 6.89 7.95
CA GLN A 101 -7.61 8.34 7.79
C GLN A 101 -8.86 8.82 7.01
N ILE A 102 -9.53 7.96 6.25
CA ILE A 102 -10.81 8.29 5.58
C ILE A 102 -11.97 8.28 6.60
N PHE A 103 -11.85 7.49 7.66
CA PHE A 103 -12.93 7.24 8.61
C PHE A 103 -12.88 8.12 9.85
N GLY A 104 -11.71 8.71 10.18
CA GLY A 104 -11.51 9.81 11.14
C GLY A 104 -12.48 9.85 12.32
#